data_AF-A0A1W1UZL2-F1
#
_entry.id   AF-A0A1W1UZL2-F1
#
_cell.length_a   1.000
_cell.length_b   1.000
_cell.length_c   1.000
_cell.angle_alpha   90.00
_cell.angle_beta   90.00
_cell.angle_gamma   90.00
#
_symmetry.space_group_name_H-M   'P 1'
#
loop_
_entity.id
_entity.type
_entity.pdbx_description
1 polymer ?
#
loop_
_entity_poly.entity_id
_entity_poly.type
_entity_poly.pdbx_seq_one_letter_code
_entity_poly.pdbx_strand_id
1 'polypeptide(L)'
;MLERLYELTIKKKEIEAELKAINEEILNNVDNLELEDDHIKVSIIPESSYKTLDMTKVKNKEPELYNELLDVYPKEVSRKAYVKVKIK
;
A
#
# COMPACT_ATOMS: atom_id res chain seq x y z
N MET A 1 12.51 2.62 25.75
CA MET A 1 11.84 3.18 24.54
C MET A 1 12.09 2.32 23.30
N LEU A 2 13.34 2.03 22.94
CA LEU A 2 13.66 1.20 21.76
C LEU A 2 13.26 -0.28 21.90
N GLU A 3 13.42 -0.88 23.08
CA GLU A 3 12.93 -2.23 23.36
C GLU A 3 11.41 -2.32 23.20
N ARG A 4 10.68 -1.37 23.78
CA ARG A 4 9.23 -1.27 23.61
C ARG A 4 8.83 -1.07 22.13
N LEU A 5 9.59 -0.28 21.38
CA LEU A 5 9.39 -0.11 19.94
C LEU A 5 9.61 -1.42 19.18
N TYR A 6 10.63 -2.19 19.54
CA TYR A 6 10.90 -3.51 18.96
C TYR A 6 9.77 -4.50 19.24
N GLU A 7 9.34 -4.64 20.50
CA GLU A 7 8.21 -5.49 20.89
C GLU A 7 6.94 -5.14 20.12
N LEU A 8 6.59 -3.84 20.05
CA LEU A 8 5.41 -3.39 19.33
C LEU A 8 5.51 -3.63 17.82
N THR A 9 6.73 -3.57 17.26
CA THR A 9 6.95 -3.87 15.84
C THR A 9 6.77 -5.36 15.55
N ILE A 10 7.16 -6.25 16.47
CA ILE A 10 6.89 -7.70 16.34
C ILE A 10 5.39 -7.96 16.41
N LYS A 11 4.73 -7.48 17.47
CA LYS A 11 3.28 -7.67 17.65
C LYS A 11 2.48 -7.15 16.46
N LYS A 12 2.87 -6.01 15.91
CA LYS A 12 2.26 -5.45 14.71
C LYS A 12 2.35 -6.42 13.52
N LYS A 13 3.50 -7.06 13.30
CA LYS A 13 3.67 -8.04 12.22
C LYS A 13 2.80 -9.28 12.42
N GLU A 14 2.70 -9.77 13.66
CA GLU A 14 1.85 -10.92 14.00
C GLU A 14 0.37 -10.60 13.72
N ILE A 15 -0.12 -9.45 14.21
CA ILE A 15 -1.49 -8.99 13.96
C ILE A 15 -1.73 -8.78 12.45
N GLU A 16 -0.79 -8.19 11.72
CA GLU A 16 -0.91 -8.03 10.26
C GLU A 16 -1.01 -9.38 9.53
N ALA A 17 -0.31 -10.42 10.01
CA ALA A 17 -0.40 -11.76 9.45
C ALA A 17 -1.74 -12.44 9.75
N GLU A 18 -2.24 -12.33 10.97
CA GLU A 18 -3.56 -12.84 11.37
C GLU A 18 -4.69 -12.16 10.56
N LEU A 19 -4.64 -10.83 10.42
CA LEU A 19 -5.59 -10.09 9.60
C LEU A 19 -5.55 -10.52 8.13
N LYS A 20 -4.36 -10.79 7.59
CA LYS A 20 -4.22 -11.27 6.21
C LYS A 20 -4.85 -12.66 6.04
N ALA A 21 -4.64 -13.57 6.99
CA ALA A 21 -5.26 -14.89 6.96
C ALA A 21 -6.79 -14.81 7.01
N ILE A 22 -7.35 -14.00 7.91
CA ILE A 22 -8.81 -13.78 8.01
C ILE A 22 -9.36 -13.17 6.70
N ASN A 23 -8.69 -12.19 6.11
CA ASN A 23 -9.12 -11.61 4.84
C ASN A 23 -9.09 -12.62 3.69
N GLU A 24 -8.08 -13.51 3.64
CA GLU A 24 -8.03 -14.59 2.66
C GLU A 24 -9.14 -15.63 2.88
N GLU A 25 -9.45 -15.96 4.14
CA GLU A 25 -10.58 -16.82 4.47
C GLU A 25 -11.92 -16.20 4.03
N ILE A 26 -12.13 -14.90 4.28
CA ILE A 26 -13.33 -14.19 3.85
C ILE A 26 -13.43 -14.19 2.32
N LEU A 27 -12.33 -13.90 1.62
CA LEU A 27 -12.30 -13.86 0.16
C LEU A 27 -12.62 -15.23 -0.47
N ASN A 28 -12.20 -16.33 0.18
CA ASN A 28 -12.38 -17.69 -0.35
C ASN A 28 -13.71 -18.35 0.02
N ASN A 29 -14.35 -17.95 1.13
CA ASN A 29 -15.52 -18.66 1.69
C ASN A 29 -16.84 -17.88 1.62
N VAL A 30 -16.83 -16.62 1.18
CA VAL A 30 -18.03 -15.76 1.20
C VAL A 30 -18.50 -15.47 -0.21
N ASP A 31 -19.64 -16.06 -0.59
CA ASP A 31 -20.31 -15.80 -1.87
C ASP A 31 -20.98 -14.41 -1.93
N ASN A 32 -21.26 -13.80 -0.78
CA ASN A 32 -21.92 -12.50 -0.66
C ASN A 32 -20.93 -11.34 -0.53
N LEU A 33 -21.11 -10.33 -1.38
CA LEU A 33 -20.19 -9.21 -1.57
C LEU A 33 -20.02 -8.28 -0.35
N GLU A 34 -20.93 -8.35 0.62
CA GLU A 34 -20.97 -7.45 1.77
C GLU A 34 -21.30 -8.22 3.06
N LEU A 35 -20.38 -8.18 4.03
CA LEU A 35 -20.61 -8.60 5.41
C LEU A 35 -20.53 -7.37 6.31
N GLU A 36 -21.55 -7.14 7.12
CA GLU A 36 -21.61 -5.96 7.99
C GLU A 36 -22.12 -6.37 9.38
N ASP A 37 -21.43 -5.86 10.40
CA ASP A 37 -21.82 -5.91 11.81
C ASP A 37 -21.62 -4.52 12.43
N ASP A 38 -22.05 -4.33 13.69
CA ASP A 38 -22.04 -3.05 14.42
C ASP A 38 -20.67 -2.34 14.45
N HIS A 39 -19.58 -3.05 14.17
CA HIS A 39 -18.21 -2.54 14.27
C HIS A 39 -17.43 -2.54 12.95
N ILE A 40 -17.78 -3.38 11.97
CA ILE A 40 -16.97 -3.62 10.76
C ILE A 40 -17.89 -3.88 9.56
N LYS A 41 -17.59 -3.18 8.45
CA LYS A 41 -18.13 -3.47 7.11
C LYS A 41 -17.02 -4.04 6.23
N VAL A 42 -17.25 -5.22 5.66
CA VAL A 42 -16.35 -5.91 4.74
C VAL A 42 -16.97 -5.88 3.35
N SER A 43 -16.21 -5.38 2.37
CA SER A 43 -16.62 -5.33 0.96
C SER A 43 -15.55 -5.96 0.09
N ILE A 44 -15.95 -6.88 -0.79
CA ILE A 44 -15.04 -7.53 -1.74
C ILE A 44 -14.89 -6.61 -2.96
N ILE A 45 -13.67 -6.13 -3.20
CA ILE A 45 -13.34 -5.32 -4.38
C ILE A 45 -12.83 -6.27 -5.47
N PRO A 46 -13.44 -6.28 -6.68
CA PRO A 46 -13.01 -7.16 -7.75
C PRO A 46 -11.60 -6.79 -8.26
N GLU A 47 -10.92 -7.77 -8.83
CA GLU A 47 -9.63 -7.55 -9.50
C GLU A 47 -9.81 -6.53 -10.63
N SER A 48 -8.99 -5.48 -10.60
CA SER A 48 -8.93 -4.49 -11.66
C SER A 48 -7.48 -4.25 -12.06
N SER A 49 -7.24 -4.05 -13.34
CA SER A 49 -5.93 -3.67 -13.85
C SER A 49 -6.01 -2.27 -14.44
N TYR A 50 -4.99 -1.47 -14.16
CA TYR A 50 -4.83 -0.13 -14.74
C TYR A 50 -3.43 -0.02 -15.33
N LYS A 51 -3.31 0.72 -16.43
CA LYS A 51 -2.03 0.99 -17.08
C LYS A 51 -1.56 2.38 -16.68
N THR A 52 -0.33 2.47 -16.21
CA THR A 52 0.33 3.75 -15.91
C THR A 52 1.58 3.90 -16.76
N LEU A 53 1.98 5.16 -16.95
CA LEU A 53 3.23 5.47 -17.62
C LEU A 53 4.41 5.22 -16.66
N ASP A 54 5.35 4.39 -17.09
CA ASP A 54 6.57 4.13 -16.34
C ASP A 54 7.57 5.27 -16.55
N MET A 55 7.47 6.29 -15.71
CA MET A 55 8.33 7.47 -15.77
C MET A 55 9.82 7.16 -15.59
N THR A 56 10.17 6.03 -14.96
CA THR A 56 11.57 5.61 -14.81
C THR A 56 12.12 5.12 -16.16
N LYS A 57 11.33 4.34 -16.91
CA LYS A 57 11.70 3.93 -18.27
C LYS A 57 11.77 5.11 -19.22
N VAL A 58 10.82 6.06 -19.13
CA VAL A 58 10.85 7.29 -19.93
C VAL A 58 12.14 8.05 -19.65
N LYS A 59 12.48 8.29 -18.37
CA LYS A 59 13.73 8.95 -17.99
C LYS A 59 14.99 8.28 -18.53
N ASN A 60 15.04 6.94 -18.53
CA ASN A 60 16.22 6.19 -18.95
C ASN A 60 16.36 6.09 -20.48
N LYS A 61 15.24 6.02 -21.22
CA LYS A 61 15.24 5.86 -22.68
C LYS A 61 15.22 7.20 -23.41
N GLU A 62 14.43 8.15 -22.90
CA GLU A 62 14.16 9.46 -23.50
C GLU A 62 14.19 10.55 -22.42
N PRO A 63 15.40 10.96 -21.98
CA PRO A 63 15.55 11.92 -20.89
C PRO A 63 14.99 13.31 -21.22
N GLU A 64 15.04 13.71 -22.50
CA GLU A 64 14.50 14.99 -22.98
C GLU A 64 12.97 15.04 -22.80
N LEU A 65 12.26 14.03 -23.30
CA LEU A 65 10.82 13.88 -23.11
C LEU A 65 10.44 13.85 -21.63
N TYR A 66 11.23 13.18 -20.79
CA TYR A 66 10.99 13.17 -19.35
C TYR A 66 11.01 14.57 -18.73
N ASN A 67 11.98 15.41 -19.14
CA ASN A 67 12.09 16.78 -18.64
C ASN A 67 10.95 17.66 -19.17
N GLU A 68 10.59 17.53 -20.45
CA GLU A 68 9.43 18.23 -21.02
C GLU A 68 8.13 17.88 -20.28
N LEU A 69 7.92 16.60 -19.96
CA LEU A 69 6.75 16.16 -19.20
C LEU A 69 6.73 16.70 -17.77
N LEU A 70 7.90 16.81 -17.12
CA LEU A 70 8.01 17.40 -15.79
C LEU A 70 7.73 18.90 -15.80
N ASP A 71 8.15 19.62 -16.84
CA ASP A 71 7.93 21.06 -16.98
C ASP A 71 6.44 21.38 -17.23
N VAL A 72 5.78 20.60 -18.08
CA VAL A 72 4.38 20.85 -18.48
C VAL A 72 3.37 20.27 -17.48
N TYR A 73 3.68 19.14 -16.86
CA TYR A 73 2.78 18.44 -15.93
C TYR A 73 3.43 18.21 -14.55
N PRO A 74 3.93 19.27 -13.88
CA PRO A 74 4.54 19.11 -12.58
C PRO A 74 3.50 18.71 -11.54
N LYS A 75 3.81 17.66 -10.78
CA LYS A 75 3.08 17.31 -9.57
C LYS A 75 4.04 17.30 -8.40
N GLU A 76 3.95 18.32 -7.56
CA GLU A 76 4.73 18.37 -6.32
C GLU A 76 4.03 17.58 -5.21
N VAL A 77 4.80 16.75 -4.51
CA VAL A 77 4.33 15.99 -3.35
C VAL A 77 5.27 16.23 -2.18
N SER A 78 4.83 17.03 -1.22
CA SER A 78 5.57 17.25 0.03
C SER A 78 5.37 16.07 0.98
N ARG A 79 6.46 15.47 1.49
CA ARG A 79 6.40 14.43 2.54
C ARG A 79 6.95 14.99 3.84
N LYS A 80 6.20 14.82 4.93
CA LYS A 80 6.68 15.17 6.28
C LYS A 80 7.81 14.22 6.69
N ALA A 81 8.73 14.71 7.51
CA ALA A 81 9.76 13.88 8.11
C ALA A 81 9.12 12.75 8.92
N TYR A 82 9.67 11.54 8.83
CA TYR A 82 9.16 10.35 9.53
C TYR A 82 10.32 9.48 10.02
N VAL A 83 10.08 8.70 11.08
CA VAL A 83 11.05 7.75 11.62
C VAL A 83 10.96 6.44 10.84
N LYS A 84 12.09 6.00 10.28
CA LYS A 84 12.19 4.69 9.61
C LYS A 84 12.75 3.66 10.59
N VAL A 85 11.94 2.67 10.98
CA VAL A 85 12.35 1.54 11.81
C VAL A 85 12.67 0.34 10.91
N LYS A 86 13.87 -0.21 11.00
CA LYS A 86 14.29 -1.45 10.33
C LYS A 86 14.69 -2.46 11.39
N ILE A 87 13.98 -3.57 11.47
CA ILE A 87 14.40 -4.72 12.29
C ILE A 87 15.61 -5.36 11.60
N LYS A 88 16.67 -5.62 12.37
CA LYS A 88 17.84 -6.37 11.92
C LYS A 88 17.58 -7.87 12.01
#